data_AF-A0ABD0PHS2-F1
#
_entry.id   AF-A0ABD0PHS2-F1
#
_cell.length_a   1.000
_cell.length_b   1.000
_cell.length_c   1.000
_cell.angle_alpha   90.00
_cell.angle_beta   90.00
_cell.angle_gamma   90.00
#
_symmetry.space_group_name_H-M   'P 1'
#
loop_
_entity.id
_entity.type
_entity.pdbx_description
1 polymer ?
#
loop_
_entity_poly.entity_id
_entity_poly.type
_entity_poly.pdbx_seq_one_letter_code
_entity_poly.pdbx_strand_id
1 'polypeptide(L)'
;VLGSNAVPDLCGVCKGDNSTCKIYKGQYTKQHQMSQYYRVVTVPAGARSIRVMELNSSSSYLALRNLQRKYYLNGRWTVDWPGRHSIAGAVFDYKRPYNRPESLTSTGPTNETLV
;
A
#
# COMPACT_ATOMS: atom_id res chain seq x y z
N VAL A 1 10.06 16.59 -22.26
CA VAL A 1 11.36 16.84 -22.91
C VAL A 1 12.20 15.58 -22.75
N LEU A 2 12.41 14.81 -23.81
CA LEU A 2 13.28 13.64 -23.76
C LEU A 2 14.72 14.13 -23.50
N GLY A 3 15.37 13.60 -22.46
CA GLY A 3 16.70 14.06 -22.01
C GLY A 3 16.71 15.14 -20.92
N SER A 4 15.57 15.55 -20.36
CA SER A 4 15.58 16.45 -19.20
C SER A 4 15.84 15.69 -17.90
N ASN A 5 16.66 16.27 -17.01
CA ASN A 5 16.87 15.78 -15.64
C ASN A 5 15.69 16.08 -14.69
N ALA A 6 14.49 16.32 -15.23
CA ALA A 6 13.33 16.66 -14.44
C ALA A 6 12.75 15.39 -13.81
N VAL A 7 12.68 15.37 -12.47
CA VAL A 7 12.13 14.26 -11.70
C VAL A 7 10.90 14.75 -10.93
N PRO A 8 9.84 13.94 -10.82
CA PRO A 8 8.73 14.22 -9.91
C PRO A 8 9.20 14.31 -8.46
N ASP A 9 8.63 15.23 -7.71
CA ASP A 9 8.79 15.32 -6.26
C ASP A 9 8.02 14.18 -5.55
N LEU A 10 8.00 14.15 -4.21
CA LEU A 10 7.29 13.12 -3.42
C LEU A 10 5.76 13.20 -3.60
N CYS A 11 5.25 14.39 -3.93
CA CYS A 11 3.87 14.66 -4.29
C CYS A 11 3.57 14.32 -5.76
N GLY A 12 4.62 13.95 -6.51
CA GLY A 12 4.76 13.72 -7.94
C GLY A 12 4.31 14.85 -8.85
N VAL A 13 4.60 16.07 -8.42
CA VAL A 13 4.70 17.25 -9.26
C VAL A 13 6.10 17.27 -9.88
N CYS A 14 6.19 17.40 -11.20
CA CYS A 14 7.48 17.46 -11.91
C CYS A 14 8.23 18.75 -11.53
N LYS A 15 9.48 18.62 -11.04
CA LYS A 15 10.24 19.73 -10.43
C LYS A 15 9.50 20.42 -9.26
N GLY A 16 8.65 19.69 -8.55
CA GLY A 16 8.00 20.20 -7.34
C GLY A 16 8.96 20.29 -6.16
N ASP A 17 8.49 20.94 -5.09
CA ASP A 17 9.23 21.21 -3.85
C ASP A 17 8.70 20.43 -2.65
N ASN A 18 7.85 19.42 -2.87
CA ASN A 18 7.14 18.63 -1.86
C ASN A 18 6.12 19.39 -1.01
N SER A 19 5.73 20.62 -1.37
CA SER A 19 4.78 21.43 -0.58
C SER A 19 3.30 21.10 -0.84
N THR A 20 2.99 20.39 -1.93
CA THR A 20 1.62 20.19 -2.43
C THR A 20 0.88 19.00 -1.82
N CYS A 21 1.54 18.22 -0.96
CA CYS A 21 0.97 17.04 -0.32
C CYS A 21 1.48 16.87 1.11
N LYS A 22 0.81 15.99 1.86
CA LYS A 22 1.23 15.63 3.23
C LYS A 22 1.80 14.22 3.23
N ILE A 23 2.95 14.07 3.88
CA ILE A 23 3.61 12.77 4.05
C ILE A 23 3.12 12.16 5.36
N TYR A 24 2.57 10.96 5.27
CA TYR A 24 2.14 10.18 6.43
C TYR A 24 3.11 9.03 6.70
N LYS A 25 3.50 8.86 7.95
CA LYS A 25 4.28 7.72 8.44
C LYS A 25 3.68 7.25 9.75
N GLY A 26 3.69 5.94 9.97
CA GLY A 26 3.15 5.35 11.18
C GLY A 26 3.56 3.90 11.32
N GLN A 27 3.37 3.38 12.53
CA GLN A 27 3.64 2.00 12.87
C GLN A 27 2.45 1.43 13.61
N TYR A 28 2.09 0.20 13.27
CA TYR A 28 1.02 -0.53 13.94
C TYR A 28 1.61 -1.62 14.82
N THR A 29 1.39 -1.51 16.13
CA THR A 29 1.96 -2.42 17.14
C THR A 29 0.91 -3.15 17.95
N LYS A 30 -0.38 -2.94 17.66
CA LYS A 30 -1.45 -3.62 18.39
C LYS A 30 -1.43 -5.12 18.09
N GLN A 31 -1.33 -5.91 19.14
CA GLN A 31 -1.46 -7.36 19.07
C GLN A 31 -2.93 -7.76 19.20
N HIS A 32 -3.32 -8.76 18.42
CA HIS A 32 -4.67 -9.27 18.39
C HIS A 32 -4.68 -10.74 18.77
N GLN A 33 -5.64 -11.12 19.61
CA GLN A 33 -5.77 -12.48 20.13
C GLN A 33 -6.62 -13.38 19.23
N MET A 34 -7.47 -12.79 18.38
CA MET A 34 -8.37 -13.53 17.50
C MET A 34 -7.86 -13.45 16.06
N SER A 35 -7.95 -14.56 15.33
CA SER A 35 -7.70 -14.57 13.90
C SER A 35 -8.87 -13.89 13.18
N GLN A 36 -8.67 -12.65 12.74
CA GLN A 36 -9.62 -11.86 11.95
C GLN A 36 -8.90 -10.71 11.24
N TYR A 37 -9.60 -10.04 10.32
CA TYR A 37 -9.08 -8.87 9.64
C TYR A 37 -9.16 -7.63 10.54
N TYR A 38 -8.03 -6.96 10.73
CA TYR A 38 -7.95 -5.73 11.50
C TYR A 38 -7.55 -4.57 10.61
N ARG A 39 -8.24 -3.44 10.78
CA ARG A 39 -7.88 -2.20 10.09
C ARG A 39 -6.59 -1.64 10.68
N VAL A 40 -5.57 -1.56 9.83
CA VAL A 40 -4.25 -1.02 10.19
C VAL A 40 -4.13 0.45 9.82
N VAL A 41 -4.46 0.80 8.57
CA VAL A 41 -4.37 2.16 8.02
C VAL A 41 -5.51 2.39 7.04
N THR A 42 -5.79 3.65 6.72
CA THR A 42 -6.71 4.03 5.66
C THR A 42 -5.95 4.89 4.68
N VAL A 43 -5.92 4.47 3.41
CA VAL A 43 -5.21 5.13 2.33
C VAL A 43 -6.23 5.93 1.52
N PRO A 44 -6.23 7.27 1.57
CA PRO A 44 -7.22 8.08 0.87
C PRO A 44 -7.05 7.98 -0.65
N ALA A 45 -8.11 8.31 -1.40
CA ALA A 45 -7.99 8.57 -2.82
C ALA A 45 -6.95 9.68 -3.11
N GLY A 46 -6.20 9.54 -4.18
CA GLY A 46 -5.09 10.41 -4.57
C GLY A 46 -3.76 10.09 -3.87
N ALA A 47 -3.73 9.11 -2.95
CA ALA A 47 -2.50 8.73 -2.27
C ALA A 47 -1.50 8.10 -3.24
N ARG A 48 -0.22 8.42 -3.03
CA ARG A 48 0.90 7.95 -3.86
C ARG A 48 2.08 7.52 -2.99
N SER A 49 3.04 6.84 -3.60
CA SER A 49 4.23 6.34 -2.90
C SER A 49 3.89 5.52 -1.64
N ILE A 50 2.88 4.65 -1.77
CA ILE A 50 2.33 3.84 -0.68
C ILE A 50 3.31 2.70 -0.39
N ARG A 51 3.67 2.55 0.89
CA ARG A 51 4.53 1.47 1.36
C ARG A 51 4.02 0.96 2.71
N VAL A 52 3.50 -0.26 2.70
CA VAL A 52 3.08 -1.00 3.90
C VAL A 52 3.95 -2.25 3.97
N MET A 53 4.60 -2.46 5.11
CA MET A 53 5.47 -3.62 5.32
C MET A 53 5.31 -4.12 6.74
N GLU A 54 5.38 -5.42 6.91
CA GLU A 54 5.61 -5.99 8.22
C GLU A 54 7.04 -5.66 8.68
N LEU A 55 7.22 -5.40 9.98
CA LEU A 55 8.54 -5.15 10.55
C LEU A 55 9.28 -6.45 10.87
N ASN A 56 8.53 -7.44 11.35
CA ASN A 56 9.01 -8.78 11.67
C ASN A 56 8.09 -9.78 10.97
N SER A 57 8.65 -10.90 10.51
CA SER A 57 7.85 -11.99 9.97
C SER A 57 6.83 -12.46 11.01
N SER A 58 5.55 -12.44 10.61
CA SER A 58 4.46 -12.92 11.44
C SER A 58 3.65 -14.00 10.72
N SER A 59 2.73 -14.64 11.42
CA SER A 59 1.73 -15.53 10.79
C SER A 59 0.55 -14.78 10.17
N SER A 60 0.57 -13.44 10.20
CA SER A 60 -0.47 -12.58 9.63
C SER A 60 -0.18 -12.30 8.16
N TYR A 61 -1.20 -11.78 7.47
CA TYR A 61 -1.13 -11.41 6.06
C TYR A 61 -1.80 -10.05 5.89
N LEU A 62 -1.14 -9.16 5.15
CA LEU A 62 -1.69 -7.89 4.70
C LEU A 62 -2.82 -8.15 3.73
N ALA A 63 -3.96 -7.51 3.97
CA ALA A 63 -5.09 -7.51 3.05
C ALA A 63 -5.40 -6.08 2.64
N LEU A 64 -5.95 -5.93 1.44
CA LEU A 64 -6.31 -4.63 0.88
C LEU A 64 -7.75 -4.68 0.37
N ARG A 65 -8.58 -3.76 0.85
CA ARG A 65 -9.98 -3.64 0.43
C ARG A 65 -10.40 -2.19 0.29
N ASN A 66 -11.53 -1.95 -0.37
CA ASN A 66 -12.17 -0.64 -0.35
C ASN A 66 -13.12 -0.47 0.84
N LEU A 67 -13.71 0.72 0.93
CA LEU A 67 -14.70 1.06 1.97
C LEU A 67 -15.98 0.22 1.89
N GLN A 68 -16.39 -0.25 0.70
CA GLN A 68 -17.54 -1.15 0.55
C GLN A 68 -17.22 -2.62 0.87
N ARG A 69 -16.06 -2.90 1.49
CA ARG A 69 -15.61 -4.25 1.89
C ARG A 69 -15.34 -5.19 0.71
N LYS A 70 -15.11 -4.66 -0.49
CA LYS A 70 -14.58 -5.44 -1.61
C LYS A 70 -13.08 -5.62 -1.41
N TYR A 71 -12.66 -6.87 -1.21
CA TYR A 71 -11.24 -7.21 -1.12
C TYR A 71 -10.62 -7.29 -2.51
N TYR A 72 -9.46 -6.68 -2.64
CA TYR A 72 -8.61 -6.74 -3.84
C TYR A 72 -7.40 -7.64 -3.64
N LEU A 73 -6.96 -7.79 -2.39
CA LEU A 73 -5.84 -8.64 -2.01
C LEU A 73 -6.15 -9.33 -0.68
N ASN A 74 -5.82 -10.62 -0.59
CA ASN A 74 -5.90 -11.48 0.59
C ASN A 74 -7.25 -11.40 1.30
N GLY A 75 -8.33 -11.53 0.52
CA GLY A 75 -9.71 -11.54 1.02
C GLY A 75 -10.24 -12.95 1.29
N ARG A 76 -11.39 -13.03 1.98
CA ARG A 76 -12.17 -14.27 2.16
C ARG A 76 -11.35 -15.45 2.73
N TRP A 77 -10.39 -15.18 3.61
CA TRP A 77 -9.50 -16.20 4.20
C TRP A 77 -8.60 -16.92 3.19
N THR A 78 -8.43 -16.34 2.01
CA THR A 78 -7.51 -16.83 0.97
C THR A 78 -6.32 -15.89 0.83
N VAL A 79 -5.17 -16.46 0.49
CA VAL A 79 -3.93 -15.71 0.24
C VAL A 79 -3.68 -15.71 -1.26
N ASP A 80 -3.57 -14.52 -1.84
CA ASP A 80 -3.29 -14.32 -3.25
C ASP A 80 -1.79 -14.53 -3.55
N TRP A 81 -1.49 -14.77 -4.82
CA TRP A 81 -0.10 -14.93 -5.26
C TRP A 81 0.68 -13.61 -5.18
N PRO A 82 1.98 -13.65 -4.79
CA PRO A 82 2.87 -12.52 -4.91
C PRO A 82 2.95 -12.03 -6.36
N GLY A 83 2.98 -10.70 -6.54
CA GLY A 83 3.03 -10.11 -7.87
C GLY A 83 2.39 -8.73 -7.93
N ARG A 84 2.15 -8.28 -9.17
CA ARG A 84 1.55 -6.98 -9.47
C ARG A 84 0.05 -7.12 -9.65
N HIS A 85 -0.70 -6.33 -8.90
CA HIS A 85 -2.16 -6.29 -8.90
C HIS A 85 -2.64 -4.89 -9.26
N SER A 86 -3.57 -4.78 -10.21
CA SER A 86 -4.21 -3.51 -10.56
C SER A 86 -5.39 -3.24 -9.61
N ILE A 87 -5.25 -2.25 -8.74
CA ILE A 87 -6.17 -1.97 -7.64
C ILE A 87 -6.42 -0.46 -7.57
N ALA A 88 -7.69 -0.06 -7.60
CA ALA A 88 -8.09 1.34 -7.45
C ALA A 88 -7.31 2.31 -8.39
N GLY A 89 -7.08 1.92 -9.64
CA GLY A 89 -6.35 2.77 -10.61
C GLY A 89 -4.83 2.80 -10.45
N ALA A 90 -4.27 2.08 -9.46
CA ALA A 90 -2.84 1.96 -9.24
C ALA A 90 -2.38 0.50 -9.33
N VAL A 91 -1.09 0.30 -9.62
CA VAL A 91 -0.47 -1.03 -9.55
C VAL A 91 0.16 -1.20 -8.17
N PHE A 92 -0.27 -2.24 -7.46
CA PHE A 92 0.30 -2.67 -6.20
C PHE A 92 1.21 -3.87 -6.41
N ASP A 93 2.44 -3.78 -5.93
CA ASP A 93 3.42 -4.85 -5.90
C ASP A 93 3.38 -5.50 -4.51
N TYR A 94 2.84 -6.72 -4.48
CA TYR A 94 2.68 -7.55 -3.29
C TYR A 94 3.80 -8.61 -3.26
N LYS A 95 4.63 -8.58 -2.21
CA LYS A 95 5.79 -9.45 -2.07
C LYS A 95 5.76 -10.21 -0.75
N ARG A 96 5.98 -11.51 -0.85
CA ARG A 96 6.06 -12.42 0.29
C ARG A 96 7.20 -13.45 0.11
N PRO A 97 8.46 -13.01 0.22
CA PRO A 97 9.61 -13.92 0.18
C PRO A 97 9.67 -14.78 1.45
N TYR A 98 10.20 -16.00 1.35
CA TYR A 98 10.28 -16.94 2.47
C TYR A 98 11.03 -16.42 3.70
N ASN A 99 12.06 -15.59 3.49
CA ASN A 99 12.98 -15.13 4.54
C ASN A 99 12.94 -13.62 4.79
N ARG A 100 11.91 -12.90 4.31
CA ARG A 100 11.73 -11.48 4.63
C ARG A 100 10.27 -11.17 4.96
N PRO A 101 10.03 -10.07 5.71
CA PRO A 101 8.67 -9.64 6.00
C PRO A 101 7.88 -9.34 4.72
N GLU A 102 6.57 -9.53 4.82
CA GLU A 102 5.63 -9.23 3.75
C GLU A 102 5.60 -7.71 3.46
N SER A 103 5.42 -7.36 2.19
CA SER A 103 5.31 -5.96 1.78
C SER A 103 4.29 -5.75 0.67
N LEU A 104 3.63 -4.60 0.74
CA LEU A 104 2.67 -4.11 -0.23
C LEU A 104 3.03 -2.67 -0.58
N THR A 105 3.39 -2.45 -1.84
CA THR A 105 3.90 -1.15 -2.30
C THR A 105 3.19 -0.69 -3.56
N SER A 106 2.99 0.62 -3.73
CA SER A 106 2.45 1.19 -4.95
C SER A 106 2.98 2.58 -5.20
N THR A 107 3.24 2.91 -6.46
CA THR A 107 3.57 4.29 -6.87
C THR A 107 2.35 5.21 -6.85
N GLY A 108 1.13 4.67 -6.87
CA GLY A 108 -0.11 5.44 -7.00
C GLY A 108 -0.22 6.22 -8.32
N PRO A 109 -1.12 7.21 -8.40
CA PRO A 109 -2.12 7.58 -7.39
C PRO A 109 -3.30 6.58 -7.33
N THR A 110 -3.93 6.45 -6.16
CA THR A 110 -5.18 5.69 -6.03
C THR A 110 -6.40 6.52 -6.44
N ASN A 111 -7.42 5.88 -7.01
CA ASN A 111 -8.67 6.53 -7.44
C ASN A 111 -9.79 6.44 -6.39
N GLU A 112 -9.65 5.56 -5.40
CA GLU A 112 -10.60 5.42 -4.29
C GLU A 112 -9.86 5.20 -2.96
N THR A 113 -10.60 5.36 -1.86
CA THR A 113 -10.08 5.12 -0.50
C THR A 113 -10.00 3.63 -0.20
N LEU A 114 -8.83 3.19 0.25
CA LEU A 114 -8.51 1.81 0.58
C LEU A 114 -8.26 1.65 2.08
N VAL A 115 -8.38 0.40 2.55
CA VAL A 115 -8.22 -0.05 3.92
C VAL A 115 -7.42 -1.35 3.95
#